data_AF-A0A848PAJ6-F1
#
_entry.id   AF-A0A848PAJ6-F1
#
_cell.length_a   1.000
_cell.length_b   1.000
_cell.length_c   1.000
_cell.angle_alpha   90.00
_cell.angle_beta   90.00
_cell.angle_gamma   90.00
#
_symmetry.space_group_name_H-M   'P 1'
#
loop_
_entity.id
_entity.type
_entity.pdbx_description
1 polymer ?
#
loop_
_entity_poly.entity_id
_entity_poly.type
_entity_poly.pdbx_seq_one_letter_code
_entity_poly.pdbx_strand_id
1 'polypeptide(L)'
;ESEYDVLSVGHSSTSISAGIGVAIAAAQEDKQRRAVCAIGDGAITAGMASEATNHAGDIQPDLLVGLNDNEMSISENVGALNNHLAQLLSGKLYSTLREGGKKVFSGVPPIKELLKRTEEHIKGMVVPGTLFE
;
A
#
# COMPACT_ATOMS: atom_id res chain seq x y z
N GLU A 1 -3.38 -4.09 -28.57
CA GLU A 1 -4.46 -3.15 -28.26
C GLU A 1 -5.78 -3.90 -28.33
N SER A 2 -6.63 -3.69 -27.33
CA SER A 2 -7.89 -4.40 -27.09
C SER A 2 -8.95 -3.44 -26.55
N GLU A 3 -10.24 -3.81 -26.69
CA GLU A 3 -11.35 -3.08 -26.05
C GLU A 3 -11.26 -3.05 -24.51
N TYR A 4 -10.47 -3.96 -23.94
CA TYR A 4 -10.23 -4.05 -22.49
C TYR A 4 -9.05 -3.17 -22.03
N ASP A 5 -8.28 -2.58 -22.95
CA ASP A 5 -7.16 -1.71 -22.61
C ASP A 5 -7.70 -0.33 -22.23
N VAL A 6 -7.85 -0.08 -20.93
CA VAL A 6 -8.39 1.20 -20.41
C VAL A 6 -7.51 2.38 -20.81
N LEU A 7 -6.18 2.17 -20.85
CA LEU A 7 -5.18 3.16 -21.20
C LEU A 7 -4.04 2.50 -21.96
N SER A 8 -3.64 3.10 -23.08
CA SER A 8 -2.39 2.76 -23.76
C SER A 8 -1.23 3.47 -23.06
N VAL A 9 -0.38 2.71 -22.38
CA VAL A 9 0.77 3.23 -21.63
C VAL A 9 2.08 2.66 -22.15
N GLY A 10 3.13 3.49 -22.08
CA GLY A 10 4.51 3.09 -22.39
C GLY A 10 5.51 3.66 -21.38
N HIS A 11 5.26 4.89 -20.91
CA HIS A 11 6.00 5.47 -19.78
C HIS A 11 5.49 4.90 -18.45
N SER A 12 6.41 4.65 -17.52
CA SER A 12 6.09 4.16 -16.18
C SER A 12 5.37 5.22 -15.34
N SER A 13 4.81 4.78 -14.21
CA SER A 13 4.38 5.66 -13.09
C SER A 13 3.11 6.48 -13.34
N THR A 14 2.45 6.30 -14.49
CA THR A 14 1.24 7.03 -14.90
C THR A 14 -0.06 6.45 -14.33
N SER A 15 -0.04 5.18 -13.87
CA SER A 15 -1.26 4.43 -13.58
C SER A 15 -2.12 5.05 -12.49
N ILE A 16 -1.53 5.55 -11.40
CA ILE A 16 -2.27 6.17 -10.28
C ILE A 16 -2.93 7.48 -10.73
N SER A 17 -2.17 8.36 -11.39
CA SER A 17 -2.69 9.66 -11.87
C SER A 17 -3.88 9.47 -12.83
N ALA A 18 -3.74 8.53 -13.78
CA ALA A 18 -4.81 8.24 -14.71
C ALA A 18 -6.00 7.53 -14.02
N GLY A 19 -5.73 6.65 -13.07
CA GLY A 19 -6.75 5.97 -12.26
C GLY A 19 -7.61 6.94 -11.44
N ILE A 20 -7.01 7.99 -10.89
CA ILE A 20 -7.74 9.08 -10.22
C ILE A 20 -8.74 9.72 -11.19
N GLY A 21 -8.32 10.04 -12.41
CA GLY A 21 -9.20 10.59 -13.44
C GLY A 21 -10.37 9.66 -13.77
N VAL A 22 -10.10 8.35 -13.91
CA VAL A 22 -11.13 7.34 -14.15
C VAL A 22 -12.11 7.24 -12.97
N ALA A 23 -11.62 7.28 -11.73
CA ALA A 23 -12.46 7.23 -10.53
C ALA A 23 -13.37 8.45 -10.42
N ILE A 24 -12.83 9.66 -10.65
CA ILE A 24 -13.62 10.91 -10.65
C ILE A 24 -14.70 10.87 -11.74
N ALA A 25 -14.33 10.46 -12.95
CA ALA A 25 -15.27 10.34 -14.05
C ALA A 25 -16.38 9.31 -13.75
N ALA A 26 -16.03 8.15 -13.18
CA ALA A 26 -17.01 7.14 -12.78
C ALA A 26 -18.03 7.69 -11.76
N ALA A 27 -17.55 8.44 -10.77
CA ALA A 27 -18.41 9.09 -9.79
C ALA A 27 -19.34 10.14 -10.42
N GLN A 28 -18.85 10.94 -11.37
CA GLN A 28 -19.67 11.94 -12.06
C GLN A 28 -20.69 11.33 -13.01
N GLU A 29 -20.36 10.19 -13.64
CA GLU A 29 -21.27 9.49 -14.54
C GLU A 29 -22.34 8.67 -13.80
N ASP A 30 -22.31 8.61 -12.46
CA ASP A 30 -23.10 7.70 -11.62
C ASP A 30 -23.05 6.24 -12.10
N LYS A 31 -21.89 5.86 -12.65
CA LYS A 31 -21.63 4.49 -13.07
C LYS A 31 -20.89 3.84 -11.92
N GLN A 32 -21.45 2.75 -11.39
CA GLN A 32 -20.89 1.93 -10.31
C GLN A 32 -19.62 1.16 -10.75
N ARG A 33 -18.68 1.86 -11.38
CA ARG A 33 -17.39 1.36 -11.87
C ARG A 33 -16.35 1.59 -10.77
N ARG A 34 -15.47 0.62 -10.60
CA ARG A 34 -14.37 0.69 -9.63
C ARG A 34 -13.07 0.91 -10.39
N ALA A 35 -12.30 1.92 -9.99
CA ALA A 35 -10.97 2.13 -10.54
C ALA A 35 -9.96 1.27 -9.79
N VAL A 36 -9.19 0.47 -10.54
CA VAL A 36 -8.13 -0.38 -9.99
C VAL A 36 -6.85 -0.12 -10.79
N CYS A 37 -5.78 0.22 -10.09
CA CYS A 37 -4.46 0.45 -10.68
C CYS A 37 -3.48 -0.60 -10.19
N ALA A 38 -2.66 -1.12 -11.11
CA ALA A 38 -1.46 -1.85 -10.77
C ALA A 38 -0.24 -0.94 -10.98
N ILE A 39 0.69 -0.94 -10.03
CA ILE A 39 1.95 -0.20 -10.14
C ILE A 39 3.10 -1.05 -9.60
N GLY A 40 4.25 -1.03 -10.28
CA GLY A 40 5.45 -1.70 -9.78
C GLY A 40 6.16 -0.87 -8.70
N ASP A 41 6.92 -1.52 -7.82
CA ASP A 41 7.81 -0.89 -6.84
C ASP A 41 8.85 0.03 -7.48
N GLY A 42 9.34 -0.27 -8.69
CA GLY A 42 10.18 0.67 -9.44
C GLY A 42 9.44 1.93 -9.88
N ALA A 43 8.21 1.77 -10.36
CA ALA A 43 7.40 2.87 -10.90
C ALA A 43 6.85 3.80 -9.80
N ILE A 44 6.58 3.27 -8.60
CA ILE A 44 6.05 4.11 -7.51
C ILE A 44 7.06 5.11 -6.97
N THR A 45 8.36 4.91 -7.23
CA THR A 45 9.42 5.85 -6.83
C THR A 45 9.45 7.15 -7.63
N ALA A 46 8.82 7.18 -8.81
CA ALA A 46 8.88 8.34 -9.68
C ALA A 46 7.98 9.47 -9.17
N GLY A 47 8.37 10.71 -9.48
CA GLY A 47 7.66 11.91 -9.03
C GLY A 47 6.18 11.94 -9.42
N MET A 48 5.81 11.41 -10.59
CA MET A 48 4.41 11.35 -11.04
C MET A 48 3.56 10.43 -10.14
N ALA A 49 4.10 9.27 -9.75
CA ALA A 49 3.38 8.37 -8.85
C ALA A 49 3.28 8.98 -7.44
N SER A 50 4.34 9.64 -6.97
CA SER A 50 4.33 10.33 -5.67
C SER A 50 3.33 11.49 -5.62
N GLU A 51 3.29 12.32 -6.66
CA GLU A 51 2.36 13.44 -6.77
C GLU A 51 0.91 12.93 -6.85
N ALA A 52 0.65 11.93 -7.70
CA ALA A 52 -0.68 11.33 -7.82
C ALA A 52 -1.15 10.69 -6.51
N THR A 53 -0.27 10.01 -5.77
CA THR A 53 -0.63 9.39 -4.49
C THR A 53 -0.98 10.46 -3.45
N ASN A 54 -0.23 11.56 -3.39
CA ASN A 54 -0.53 12.69 -2.52
C ASN A 54 -1.88 13.34 -2.88
N HIS A 55 -2.14 13.52 -4.17
CA HIS A 55 -3.42 14.03 -4.65
C HIS A 55 -4.59 13.09 -4.31
N ALA A 56 -4.41 11.78 -4.45
CA ALA A 56 -5.42 10.80 -4.04
C ALA A 56 -5.72 10.83 -2.53
N GLY A 57 -4.72 11.13 -1.69
CA GLY A 57 -4.92 11.34 -0.25
C GLY A 57 -5.83 12.53 0.06
N ASP A 58 -5.68 13.64 -0.69
CA ASP A 58 -6.47 14.86 -0.51
C ASP A 58 -7.93 14.69 -0.95
N ILE A 59 -8.16 14.17 -2.16
CA ILE A 59 -9.51 14.11 -2.74
C ILE A 59 -10.25 12.79 -2.48
N GLN A 60 -9.56 11.80 -1.92
CA GLN A 60 -10.10 10.49 -1.51
C GLN A 60 -10.99 9.82 -2.57
N PRO A 61 -10.48 9.59 -3.81
CA PRO A 61 -11.28 8.98 -4.86
C PRO A 61 -11.52 7.49 -4.57
N ASP A 62 -12.58 6.92 -5.14
CA ASP A 62 -12.84 5.47 -5.05
C ASP A 62 -11.87 4.68 -5.94
N LEU A 63 -10.66 4.49 -5.43
CA LEU A 63 -9.51 3.96 -6.14
C LEU A 63 -8.81 2.86 -5.32
N LEU A 64 -8.60 1.70 -5.94
CA LEU A 64 -7.73 0.64 -5.40
C LEU A 64 -6.39 0.65 -6.12
N VAL A 65 -5.29 0.76 -5.37
CA VAL A 65 -3.93 0.65 -5.92
C VAL A 65 -3.28 -0.64 -5.42
N GLY A 66 -2.97 -1.53 -6.36
CA GLY A 66 -2.16 -2.72 -6.14
C GLY A 66 -0.69 -2.44 -6.42
N LEU A 67 0.14 -2.48 -5.38
CA LEU A 67 1.59 -2.41 -5.51
C LEU A 67 2.15 -3.82 -5.79
N ASN A 68 2.77 -3.98 -6.96
CA ASN A 68 3.55 -5.17 -7.30
C ASN A 68 5.00 -4.93 -6.90
N ASP A 69 5.38 -5.45 -5.72
CA ASP A 69 6.73 -5.38 -5.20
C ASP A 69 7.48 -6.68 -5.46
N ASN A 70 8.45 -6.62 -6.37
CA ASN A 70 9.35 -7.72 -6.70
C ASN A 70 10.82 -7.31 -6.57
N GLU A 71 11.11 -6.21 -5.86
CA GLU A 71 12.44 -5.60 -5.64
C GLU A 71 13.17 -5.18 -6.92
N MET A 72 12.48 -5.07 -8.06
CA MET A 72 13.08 -4.90 -9.39
C MET A 72 12.39 -3.82 -10.21
N SER A 73 13.21 -2.97 -10.86
CA SER A 73 12.80 -2.18 -12.02
C SER A 73 13.25 -2.91 -13.30
N ILE A 74 14.04 -2.27 -14.17
CA ILE A 74 14.84 -3.00 -15.19
C ILE A 74 16.05 -3.68 -14.53
N SER A 75 16.62 -3.04 -13.51
CA SER A 75 17.64 -3.57 -12.61
C SER A 75 17.12 -3.42 -11.18
N GLU A 76 17.87 -3.93 -10.20
CA GLU A 76 17.49 -3.82 -8.78
C GLU A 76 17.07 -2.39 -8.43
N ASN A 77 15.98 -2.31 -7.68
CA ASN A 77 15.35 -1.04 -7.42
C ASN A 77 16.19 -0.26 -6.39
N VAL A 78 16.60 0.97 -6.75
CA VAL A 78 17.43 1.82 -5.89
C VAL A 78 16.60 2.94 -5.27
N GLY A 79 16.81 3.24 -3.98
CA GLY A 79 16.19 4.40 -3.33
C GLY A 79 15.69 4.15 -1.92
N ALA A 80 15.47 5.24 -1.18
CA ALA A 80 15.06 5.21 0.23
C ALA A 80 13.67 4.59 0.43
N LEU A 81 12.75 4.76 -0.53
CA LEU A 81 11.40 4.19 -0.46
C LEU A 81 11.43 2.67 -0.58
N ASN A 82 12.26 2.11 -1.48
CA ASN A 82 12.47 0.66 -1.58
C ASN A 82 13.06 0.10 -0.28
N ASN A 83 14.08 0.76 0.28
CA ASN A 83 14.65 0.35 1.56
C ASN A 83 13.63 0.42 2.71
N HIS A 84 12.69 1.37 2.68
CA HIS A 84 11.65 1.49 3.69
C HIS A 84 10.57 0.40 3.55
N LEU A 85 10.11 0.12 2.33
CA LEU A 85 9.18 -0.98 2.04
C LEU A 85 9.81 -2.34 2.36
N ALA A 86 11.05 -2.56 1.94
CA ALA A 86 11.83 -3.74 2.30
C ALA A 86 11.99 -3.85 3.82
N GLN A 87 12.18 -2.77 4.58
CA GLN A 87 12.21 -2.83 6.05
C GLN A 87 10.84 -3.13 6.68
N LEU A 88 9.75 -2.66 6.09
CA LEU A 88 8.39 -2.95 6.54
C LEU A 88 8.03 -4.42 6.31
N LEU A 89 8.43 -4.98 5.16
CA LEU A 89 8.15 -6.36 4.75
C LEU A 89 9.16 -7.37 5.32
N SER A 90 10.43 -7.00 5.46
CA SER A 90 11.49 -7.89 5.92
C SER A 90 11.53 -7.98 7.46
N GLY A 91 11.29 -9.19 7.94
CA GLY A 91 11.65 -9.59 9.29
C GLY A 91 10.58 -9.29 10.33
N LYS A 92 10.38 -8.05 10.76
CA LYS A 92 9.61 -7.77 11.99
C LYS A 92 8.12 -8.09 11.88
N LEU A 93 7.43 -7.66 10.83
CA LEU A 93 5.99 -7.92 10.70
C LEU A 93 5.72 -9.40 10.42
N TYR A 94 6.47 -10.00 9.49
CA TYR A 94 6.33 -11.41 9.13
C TYR A 94 6.68 -12.35 10.30
N SER A 95 7.76 -12.08 11.05
CA SER A 95 8.11 -12.86 12.26
C SER A 95 7.07 -12.68 13.36
N THR A 96 6.57 -11.46 13.59
CA THR A 96 5.54 -11.20 14.61
C THR A 96 4.22 -11.88 14.27
N LEU A 97 3.79 -11.89 13.00
CA LEU A 97 2.60 -12.61 12.56
C LEU A 97 2.78 -14.13 12.67
N ARG A 98 3.96 -14.64 12.30
CA ARG A 98 4.28 -16.08 12.39
C ARG A 98 4.39 -16.56 13.84
N GLU A 99 4.99 -15.78 14.73
CA GLU A 99 5.08 -16.08 16.15
C GLU A 99 3.75 -15.88 16.89
N GLY A 100 3.00 -14.83 16.52
CA GLY A 100 1.64 -14.58 17.01
C GLY A 100 0.69 -15.72 16.65
N GLY A 101 0.72 -16.18 15.40
CA GLY A 101 -0.03 -17.36 14.96
C GLY A 101 0.34 -18.63 15.76
N LYS A 102 1.62 -18.88 16.01
CA LYS A 102 2.07 -20.01 16.84
C LYS A 102 1.59 -19.95 18.30
N LYS A 103 1.49 -18.76 18.90
CA LYS A 103 0.99 -18.58 20.27
C LYS A 103 -0.53 -18.80 20.39
N VAL A 104 -1.31 -18.41 19.38
CA VAL A 104 -2.77 -18.62 19.38
C VAL A 104 -3.14 -20.11 19.30
N PHE A 105 -2.31 -20.94 18.65
CA PHE A 105 -2.56 -22.39 18.55
C PHE A 105 -2.03 -23.23 19.73
N SER A 106 -1.32 -22.65 20.72
CA SER A 106 -0.64 -23.43 21.76
C SER A 106 -1.20 -23.34 23.19
N GLY A 107 -2.23 -22.53 23.47
CA GLY A 107 -2.93 -22.65 24.76
C GLY A 107 -3.72 -21.43 25.20
N VAL A 108 -5.01 -21.64 25.47
CA VAL A 108 -5.88 -20.74 26.26
C VAL A 108 -5.71 -21.15 27.73
N PRO A 109 -5.32 -20.28 28.73
CA PRO A 109 -6.12 -19.18 29.32
C PRO A 109 -5.27 -18.04 30.02
N PRO A 110 -5.82 -17.23 30.97
CA PRO A 110 -6.68 -16.06 30.82
C PRO A 110 -5.92 -14.72 30.66
N ILE A 111 -6.46 -13.88 29.77
CA ILE A 111 -5.91 -12.62 29.25
C ILE A 111 -6.13 -11.47 30.25
N LYS A 112 -5.45 -11.47 31.40
CA LYS A 112 -5.51 -10.32 32.35
C LYS A 112 -4.15 -9.70 32.67
N GLU A 113 -3.09 -10.50 32.80
CA GLU A 113 -1.75 -9.93 33.02
C GLU A 113 -1.08 -9.42 31.73
N LEU A 114 -1.42 -9.99 30.57
CA LEU A 114 -0.89 -9.54 29.28
C LEU A 114 -1.35 -8.11 28.99
N LEU A 115 -2.65 -7.82 29.17
CA LEU A 115 -3.27 -6.51 28.90
C LEU A 115 -2.58 -5.36 29.66
N LYS A 116 -2.25 -5.57 30.95
CA LYS A 116 -1.60 -4.55 31.78
C LYS A 116 -0.16 -4.22 31.35
N ARG A 117 0.56 -5.16 30.74
CA ARG A 117 1.91 -4.91 30.20
C ARG A 117 1.87 -4.35 28.78
N THR A 118 0.80 -4.62 28.02
CA THR A 118 0.62 -4.07 26.67
C THR A 118 0.20 -2.61 26.70
N GLU A 119 -0.52 -2.17 27.73
CA GLU A 119 -0.98 -0.77 27.88
C GLU A 119 0.19 0.24 27.95
N GLU A 120 1.34 -0.16 28.52
CA GLU A 120 2.55 0.66 28.54
C GLU A 120 3.37 0.60 27.23
N HIS A 121 3.26 -0.48 26.46
CA HIS A 121 3.96 -0.63 25.17
C HIS A 121 3.18 -0.06 23.98
N ILE A 122 1.86 0.10 24.09
CA ILE A 122 1.03 0.73 23.05
C ILE A 122 1.22 2.25 23.05
N LYS A 123 1.50 2.88 24.20
CA LYS A 123 1.79 4.33 24.27
C LYS A 123 3.04 4.75 23.48
N GLY A 124 3.92 3.82 23.13
CA GLY A 124 5.11 4.07 22.30
C GLY A 124 4.93 3.76 20.81
N MET A 125 3.83 3.11 20.44
CA MET A 125 3.47 2.88 19.03
C MET A 125 2.56 4.00 18.57
N VAL A 126 3.17 5.17 18.33
CA VAL A 126 2.64 6.07 17.32
C VAL A 126 2.57 5.23 16.05
N VAL A 127 1.35 4.89 15.62
CA VAL A 127 1.09 4.30 14.31
C VAL A 127 1.90 5.15 13.32
N PRO A 128 2.86 4.58 12.56
CA PRO A 128 3.47 5.32 11.48
C PRO A 128 2.29 5.75 10.62
N GLY A 129 2.04 7.05 10.51
CA GLY A 129 0.99 7.58 9.65
C GLY A 129 1.12 6.90 8.30
N THR A 130 -0.03 6.52 7.71
CA THR A 130 0.02 6.06 6.33
C THR A 130 0.72 7.16 5.53
N LEU A 131 1.61 6.77 4.61
CA LEU A 131 2.64 7.66 4.05
C LEU A 131 2.08 8.95 3.39
N PHE A 132 0.74 9.04 3.25
CA PHE A 132 0.00 10.07 2.56
C PHE A 132 -1.40 10.38 3.18
N GLU A 133 -1.62 10.09 4.47
CA GLU A 133 -2.78 10.63 5.23
C GLU A 133 -2.54 12.07 5.71
#